data_AF-A0A3N9X294-F1
#
_entry.id   AF-A0A3N9X294-F1
#
_cell.length_a   1.000
_cell.length_b   1.000
_cell.length_c   1.000
_cell.angle_alpha   90.00
_cell.angle_beta   90.00
_cell.angle_gamma   90.00
#
_symmetry.space_group_name_H-M   'P 1'
#
loop_
_entity.id
_entity.type
_entity.pdbx_description
1 polymer ?
#
loop_
_entity_poly.entity_id
_entity_poly.type
_entity_poly.pdbx_seq_one_letter_code
_entity_poly.pdbx_strand_id
1 'polypeptide(L)'
;MATYLAGVQAGEPLCIRAHGNDEEIGDAEAGAKDWGWTYKKLARMLATHLTATPSVVLIRSCAEEVTNFPTQMAVRLEANWPGANHLDGVVIYGYNTSVKVSTPVPSPQQLTKNVQIQPVIVSL
;
A
#
# COMPACT_ATOMS: atom_id res chain seq x y z
N MET A 1 -13.47 -0.38 4.99
CA MET A 1 -12.00 -0.40 5.17
C MET A 1 -11.59 -0.34 6.65
N ALA A 2 -12.04 0.64 7.44
CA ALA A 2 -11.61 0.80 8.84
C ALA A 2 -11.74 -0.47 9.70
N THR A 3 -12.89 -1.17 9.63
CA THR A 3 -13.11 -2.45 10.34
C THR A 3 -12.15 -3.57 9.91
N TYR A 4 -11.76 -3.60 8.63
CA TYR A 4 -10.81 -4.60 8.12
C TYR A 4 -9.39 -4.30 8.59
N LEU A 5 -8.98 -3.02 8.60
CA LEU A 5 -7.65 -2.61 9.08
C LEU A 5 -7.46 -2.87 10.58
N ALA A 6 -8.51 -2.70 11.37
CA ALA A 6 -8.49 -3.03 12.81
C ALA A 6 -8.44 -4.56 13.07
N GLY A 7 -8.79 -5.37 12.07
CA GLY A 7 -8.78 -6.84 12.17
C GLY A 7 -7.44 -7.48 11.80
N VAL A 8 -6.51 -6.72 11.20
CA VAL A 8 -5.18 -7.21 10.80
C VAL A 8 -4.41 -7.64 12.05
N GLN A 9 -3.89 -8.87 12.05
CA GLN A 9 -3.09 -9.39 13.15
C GLN A 9 -1.61 -9.00 13.00
N ALA A 10 -0.88 -8.95 14.12
CA ALA A 10 0.56 -8.71 14.10
C ALA A 10 1.29 -9.78 13.27
N GLY A 11 2.18 -9.35 12.37
CA GLY A 11 2.92 -10.23 11.47
C GLY A 11 2.12 -10.76 10.26
N GLU A 12 0.82 -10.48 10.17
CA GLU A 12 0.02 -10.83 8.99
C GLU A 12 0.43 -9.95 7.80
N PRO A 13 0.58 -10.51 6.58
CA PRO A 13 0.83 -9.71 5.39
C PRO A 13 -0.43 -8.93 4.99
N LEU A 14 -0.29 -7.63 4.73
CA LEU A 14 -1.39 -6.79 4.25
C LEU A 14 -1.24 -6.55 2.74
N CYS A 15 -2.29 -6.80 1.97
CA CYS A 15 -2.36 -6.47 0.55
C CYS A 15 -3.53 -5.53 0.27
N ILE A 16 -3.24 -4.37 -0.31
CA ILE A 16 -4.23 -3.41 -0.77
C ILE A 16 -4.24 -3.47 -2.30
N ARG A 17 -5.35 -3.94 -2.87
CA ARG A 17 -5.52 -4.13 -4.32
C ARG A 17 -6.59 -3.18 -4.84
N ALA A 18 -6.23 -2.40 -5.86
CA ALA A 18 -7.14 -1.49 -6.56
C ALA A 18 -6.59 -1.16 -7.95
N HIS A 19 -7.41 -0.60 -8.82
CA HIS A 19 -6.92 0.15 -9.98
C HIS A 19 -6.28 1.45 -9.49
N GLY A 20 -5.47 2.10 -10.30
CA GLY A 20 -4.87 3.36 -9.89
C GLY A 20 -3.76 3.82 -10.81
N ASN A 21 -3.20 4.94 -10.43
CA ASN A 21 -2.07 5.60 -11.05
C ASN A 21 -1.11 6.05 -9.94
N ASP A 22 -0.24 7.00 -10.25
CA ASP A 22 0.76 7.51 -9.30
C ASP A 22 0.16 8.36 -8.16
N GLU A 23 -1.07 8.87 -8.29
CA GLU A 23 -1.69 9.79 -7.34
C GLU A 23 -2.85 9.19 -6.53
N GLU A 24 -3.63 8.29 -7.14
CA GLU A 24 -4.79 7.67 -6.53
C GLU A 24 -4.93 6.18 -6.86
N ILE A 25 -5.50 5.44 -5.90
CA ILE A 25 -5.96 4.07 -6.10
C ILE A 25 -7.45 3.96 -5.82
N GLY A 26 -8.17 3.18 -6.61
CA GLY A 26 -9.61 3.15 -6.60
C GLY A 26 -10.19 2.09 -7.52
N ASP A 27 -11.50 2.13 -7.64
CA ASP A 27 -12.23 1.48 -8.74
C ASP A 27 -12.62 2.59 -9.72
N ALA A 28 -11.61 3.32 -10.23
CA ALA A 28 -11.82 4.34 -11.23
C ALA A 28 -12.40 3.68 -12.48
N GLU A 29 -13.42 4.30 -13.10
CA GLU A 29 -14.22 3.77 -14.22
C GLU A 29 -15.37 2.81 -13.83
N ALA A 30 -15.68 2.66 -12.54
CA ALA A 30 -16.88 1.97 -12.05
C ALA A 30 -18.15 2.84 -12.05
N GLY A 31 -18.06 4.09 -12.51
CA GLY A 31 -19.18 5.02 -12.71
C GLY A 31 -19.79 5.48 -11.39
N ALA A 32 -21.07 5.19 -11.14
CA ALA A 32 -21.73 5.57 -9.88
C ALA A 32 -21.14 4.91 -8.62
N LYS A 33 -20.23 3.93 -8.81
CA LYS A 33 -19.47 3.25 -7.75
C LYS A 33 -18.01 3.71 -7.70
N ASP A 34 -17.63 4.74 -8.44
CA ASP A 34 -16.28 5.29 -8.40
C ASP A 34 -15.94 5.66 -6.95
N TRP A 35 -14.87 5.06 -6.46
CA TRP A 35 -14.24 5.43 -5.21
C TRP A 35 -12.73 5.48 -5.43
N GLY A 36 -12.08 6.44 -4.77
CA GLY A 36 -10.65 6.65 -4.89
C GLY A 36 -10.04 7.15 -3.58
N TRP A 37 -8.83 6.68 -3.30
CA TRP A 37 -7.99 7.16 -2.23
C TRP A 37 -6.69 7.67 -2.81
N THR A 38 -6.41 8.94 -2.54
CA THR A 38 -5.05 9.46 -2.74
C THR A 38 -4.09 8.81 -1.76
N TYR A 39 -2.79 8.79 -2.07
CA TYR A 39 -1.76 8.26 -1.17
C TYR A 39 -1.80 8.93 0.21
N LYS A 40 -2.18 10.21 0.28
CA LYS A 40 -2.37 10.95 1.56
C LYS A 40 -3.53 10.39 2.38
N LYS A 41 -4.69 10.14 1.74
CA LYS A 41 -5.87 9.59 2.42
C LYS A 41 -5.61 8.16 2.89
N LEU A 42 -4.98 7.33 2.07
CA LEU A 42 -4.66 5.95 2.43
C LEU A 42 -3.64 5.89 3.56
N ALA A 43 -2.57 6.70 3.50
CA ALA A 43 -1.61 6.81 4.58
C ALA A 43 -2.28 7.18 5.91
N ARG A 44 -3.18 8.17 5.90
CA ARG A 44 -3.94 8.57 7.11
C ARG A 44 -4.86 7.46 7.61
N MET A 45 -5.52 6.73 6.72
CA MET A 45 -6.37 5.60 7.10
C MET A 45 -5.58 4.47 7.74
N LEU A 46 -4.40 4.12 7.20
CA LEU A 46 -3.49 3.17 7.81
C LEU A 46 -3.04 3.67 9.19
N ALA A 47 -2.64 4.94 9.30
CA ALA A 47 -2.27 5.60 10.56
C ALA A 47 -3.34 5.58 11.63
N THR A 48 -4.60 5.66 11.22
CA THR A 48 -5.71 5.78 12.17
C THR A 48 -6.25 4.41 12.59
N HIS A 49 -6.22 3.42 11.69
CA HIS A 49 -7.02 2.20 11.87
C HIS A 49 -6.22 0.91 11.93
N LEU A 50 -4.93 0.94 11.59
CA LEU A 50 -4.07 -0.23 11.70
C LEU A 50 -3.55 -0.33 13.14
N THR A 51 -4.11 -1.26 13.91
CA THR A 51 -3.83 -1.41 15.34
C THR A 51 -2.66 -2.34 15.64
N ALA A 52 -2.21 -3.13 14.66
CA ALA A 52 -1.08 -4.05 14.78
C ALA A 52 -0.11 -3.91 13.59
N THR A 53 1.15 -4.23 13.82
CA THR A 53 2.22 -4.15 12.80
C THR A 53 2.17 -5.35 11.85
N PRO A 54 1.86 -5.17 10.55
CA PRO A 54 1.93 -6.25 9.57
C PRO A 54 3.39 -6.62 9.28
N SER A 55 3.65 -7.83 8.80
CA SER A 55 5.01 -8.23 8.38
C SER A 55 5.46 -7.52 7.10
N VAL A 56 4.50 -7.17 6.25
CA VAL A 56 4.72 -6.51 4.97
C VAL A 56 3.43 -5.84 4.50
N VAL A 57 3.54 -4.76 3.73
CA VAL A 57 2.41 -4.14 3.03
C VAL A 57 2.67 -4.17 1.53
N LEU A 58 1.78 -4.78 0.75
CA LEU A 58 1.80 -4.70 -0.71
C LEU A 58 0.70 -3.76 -1.20
N ILE A 59 1.08 -2.73 -1.94
CA ILE A 59 0.17 -1.90 -2.74
C ILE A 59 0.15 -2.42 -4.17
N ARG A 60 -0.93 -3.11 -4.54
CA ARG A 60 -1.17 -3.62 -5.89
C ARG A 60 -2.07 -2.66 -6.65
N SER A 61 -1.46 -1.62 -7.19
CA SER A 61 -2.03 -0.68 -8.17
C SER A 61 -1.08 -0.55 -9.36
N CYS A 62 -1.57 0.00 -10.47
CA CYS A 62 -0.67 0.37 -11.56
C CYS A 62 0.19 1.57 -11.12
N ALA A 63 1.37 1.67 -11.74
CA ALA A 63 2.25 2.82 -11.66
C ALA A 63 2.62 3.22 -13.10
N GLU A 64 2.68 4.52 -13.32
CA GLU A 64 3.13 5.11 -14.59
C GLU A 64 4.59 5.55 -14.48
N GLU A 65 5.02 5.98 -13.29
CA GLU A 65 6.39 6.44 -13.00
C GLU A 65 7.08 5.65 -11.87
N VAL A 66 8.40 5.87 -11.71
CA VAL A 66 9.17 5.33 -10.58
C VAL A 66 8.78 6.01 -9.25
N THR A 67 8.44 7.31 -9.29
CA THR A 67 7.91 8.07 -8.13
C THR A 67 6.41 7.80 -7.92
N ASN A 68 6.06 6.53 -7.88
CA ASN A 68 4.67 6.06 -7.85
C ASN A 68 4.01 6.20 -6.48
N PHE A 69 2.72 5.89 -6.49
CA PHE A 69 1.83 5.91 -5.32
C PHE A 69 2.43 5.28 -4.05
N PRO A 70 3.01 4.06 -4.05
CA PRO A 70 3.68 3.47 -2.89
C PRO A 70 4.80 4.34 -2.30
N THR A 71 5.63 4.95 -3.16
CA THR A 71 6.73 5.83 -2.74
C THR A 71 6.20 7.08 -2.04
N GLN A 72 5.20 7.73 -2.64
CA GLN A 72 4.55 8.90 -2.04
C GLN A 72 3.78 8.56 -0.76
N MET A 73 3.18 7.36 -0.70
CA MET A 73 2.47 6.87 0.48
C MET A 73 3.42 6.65 1.65
N ALA A 74 4.61 6.06 1.44
CA ALA A 74 5.60 5.84 2.50
C ALA A 74 6.02 7.16 3.17
N VAL A 75 6.38 8.18 2.36
CA VAL A 75 6.72 9.53 2.87
C VAL A 75 5.58 10.14 3.67
N ARG A 76 4.32 9.90 3.27
CA ARG A 76 3.16 10.42 3.99
C ARG A 76 2.79 9.60 5.21
N LEU A 77 3.09 8.32 5.26
CA LEU A 77 2.94 7.49 6.45
C LEU A 77 3.86 7.99 7.56
N GLU A 78 5.12 8.27 7.23
CA GLU A 78 6.10 8.89 8.14
C GLU A 78 5.56 10.21 8.71
N ALA A 79 5.04 11.09 7.85
CA ALA A 79 4.59 12.42 8.27
C ALA A 79 3.27 12.46 9.06
N ASN A 80 2.44 11.41 9.03
CA ASN A 80 1.10 11.43 9.64
C ASN A 80 0.97 10.53 10.89
N TRP A 81 2.02 9.87 11.36
CA TRP A 81 1.89 8.87 12.42
C TRP A 81 2.07 9.45 13.83
N PRO A 82 1.08 9.30 14.74
CA PRO A 82 1.24 9.64 16.14
C PRO A 82 1.92 8.49 16.90
N GLY A 83 3.11 8.74 17.44
CA GLY A 83 3.87 7.79 18.26
C GLY A 83 4.93 7.02 17.47
N ALA A 84 6.18 7.09 17.93
CA ALA A 84 7.31 6.44 17.29
C ALA A 84 7.17 4.90 17.36
N ASN A 85 7.51 4.21 16.27
CA ASN A 85 7.89 2.79 16.20
C ASN A 85 6.82 1.72 15.85
N HIS A 86 5.62 2.05 15.36
CA HIS A 86 4.61 1.02 15.06
C HIS A 86 4.76 0.32 13.69
N LEU A 87 5.48 0.91 12.73
CA LEU A 87 5.80 0.28 11.44
C LEU A 87 7.31 0.21 11.19
N ASP A 88 8.12 0.38 12.25
CA ASP A 88 9.56 0.23 12.13
C ASP A 88 9.90 -1.19 11.65
N GLY A 89 10.76 -1.28 10.64
CA GLY A 89 11.09 -2.53 9.96
C GLY A 89 10.02 -3.07 8.98
N VAL A 90 8.88 -2.40 8.80
CA VAL A 90 7.88 -2.80 7.80
C VAL A 90 8.30 -2.32 6.42
N VAL A 91 8.37 -3.25 5.47
CA VAL A 91 8.63 -2.94 4.06
C VAL A 91 7.32 -2.76 3.32
N ILE A 92 7.17 -1.64 2.62
CA ILE A 92 6.05 -1.39 1.72
C ILE A 92 6.50 -1.73 0.31
N TYR A 93 5.78 -2.60 -0.37
CA TYR A 93 6.04 -2.98 -1.75
C TYR A 93 5.01 -2.35 -2.67
N GLY A 94 5.45 -1.97 -3.85
CA GLY A 94 4.59 -1.42 -4.89
C GLY A 94 5.06 -1.81 -6.27
N TYR A 95 4.13 -1.89 -7.23
CA TYR A 95 4.51 -2.10 -8.62
C TYR A 95 5.07 -0.80 -9.21
N ASN A 96 6.09 -0.92 -10.05
CA ASN A 96 6.72 0.20 -10.76
C ASN A 96 6.35 0.26 -12.25
N THR A 97 5.35 -0.52 -12.65
CA THR A 97 4.85 -0.63 -14.01
C THR A 97 3.37 -0.95 -13.98
N SER A 98 2.69 -0.79 -15.12
CA SER A 98 1.30 -1.21 -15.28
C SER A 98 1.17 -2.72 -15.18
N VAL A 99 0.18 -3.19 -14.40
CA VAL A 99 -0.03 -4.62 -14.10
C VAL A 99 -1.45 -5.01 -14.45
N LYS A 100 -1.60 -6.09 -15.22
CA LYS A 100 -2.91 -6.62 -15.57
C LYS A 100 -3.67 -7.07 -14.32
N VAL A 101 -4.99 -6.87 -14.30
CA VAL A 101 -5.87 -7.35 -13.23
C VAL A 101 -5.73 -8.86 -13.00
N SER A 102 -5.49 -9.63 -14.08
CA SER A 102 -5.30 -11.08 -14.05
C SER A 102 -3.95 -11.54 -13.51
N THR A 103 -2.98 -10.63 -13.31
CA THR A 103 -1.67 -11.00 -12.76
C THR A 103 -1.84 -11.49 -11.32
N PRO A 104 -1.36 -12.71 -10.98
CA PRO A 104 -1.45 -13.25 -9.63
C PRO A 104 -0.81 -12.31 -8.59
N VAL A 105 -1.40 -12.27 -7.40
CA VAL A 105 -0.76 -11.60 -6.25
C VAL A 105 0.40 -12.50 -5.81
N PRO A 106 1.66 -12.02 -5.83
CA PRO A 106 2.79 -12.83 -5.35
C PRO A 106 2.64 -13.11 -3.85
N SER A 107 3.13 -14.27 -3.41
CA SER A 107 3.25 -14.55 -1.99
C SER A 107 4.25 -13.57 -1.32
N PRO A 108 4.14 -13.30 -0.02
CA PRO A 108 5.08 -12.43 0.70
C PRO A 108 6.56 -12.79 0.46
N GLN A 109 6.88 -14.09 0.40
CA GLN A 109 8.24 -14.60 0.19
C GLN A 109 8.76 -14.39 -1.25
N GLN A 110 7.86 -14.08 -2.20
CA GLN A 110 8.20 -13.83 -3.60
C GLN A 110 8.35 -12.34 -3.92
N LEU A 111 7.99 -11.43 -3.01
CA LEU A 111 8.04 -9.98 -3.25
C LEU A 111 9.44 -9.50 -3.62
N THR A 112 10.47 -9.99 -2.92
CA THR A 112 11.88 -9.64 -3.18
C THR A 112 12.44 -10.26 -4.47
N LYS A 113 11.72 -11.21 -5.07
CA LYS A 113 12.11 -11.89 -6.32
C LYS A 113 11.35 -11.35 -7.53
N ASN A 114 10.40 -10.44 -7.32
CA ASN A 114 9.58 -9.89 -8.39
C ASN A 114 10.18 -8.58 -8.90
N VAL A 115 10.74 -8.60 -10.10
CA VAL A 115 11.38 -7.44 -10.73
C VAL A 115 10.43 -6.28 -11.04
N GLN A 116 9.12 -6.53 -11.07
CA GLN A 116 8.09 -5.51 -11.28
C GLN A 116 7.68 -4.81 -9.99
N ILE A 117 8.21 -5.25 -8.85
CA ILE A 117 7.87 -4.73 -7.53
C ILE A 117 9.10 -4.07 -6.93
N GLN A 118 8.91 -2.85 -6.42
CA GLN A 118 9.93 -2.09 -5.73
C GLN A 118 9.62 -2.04 -4.23
N PRO A 119 10.61 -2.33 -3.37
CA PRO A 119 10.49 -2.05 -1.95
C PRO A 119 10.66 -0.55 -1.69
N VAL A 120 9.84 -0.03 -0.81
CA VAL A 120 9.96 1.28 -0.18
C VAL A 120 10.04 1.03 1.32
N ILE A 121 11.19 1.33 1.89
CA ILE A 121 11.45 1.16 3.32
C ILE A 121 11.02 2.45 4.01
N VAL A 122 10.13 2.32 4.99
CA VAL A 122 9.85 3.38 5.94
C VAL A 122 10.93 3.28 7.03
N SER A 123 11.78 4.30 7.16
CA SER A 123 12.75 4.37 8.26
C SER A 123 12.45 5.62 9.09
N LEU A 124 12.05 5.41 10.34
CA LEU A 124 11.78 6.48 11.31
C LEU A 124 13.07 7.01 11.94
#